data_AF-A0A9W4T381-F1
#
_entry.id   AF-A0A9W4T381-F1
#
_cell.length_a   1.000
_cell.length_b   1.000
_cell.length_c   1.000
_cell.angle_alpha   90.00
_cell.angle_beta   90.00
_cell.angle_gamma   90.00
#
_symmetry.space_group_name_H-M   'P 1'
#
loop_
_entity.id
_entity.type
_entity.pdbx_description
1 polymer ?
#
loop_
_entity_poly.entity_id
_entity_poly.type
_entity_poly.pdbx_seq_one_letter_code
_entity_poly.pdbx_strand_id
1 'polypeptide(L)'
;MEVVQLNHKRLKYFCIYNSLDLASIIFAVVTMIFKWTVYIDKKSVVITEAFAVLLLWFELVTTATYLNMILKILKAIYPFLIFMLIVVIAFGHAMHILLEYPKYIDQVPNGDTYNITSSSIPGLVNTKIEQVFELDKPIENYYSKFITSVIGAYFWVLGRWDQLEEWDFWPIYVISIGASILMVIIMQNLLIAFMTGVYENAKHNVKLSVLGYRADLIADYETLDKPFGSHRGNPRYIYYVGSSEYQDEWMDKAEKYRKTHKSLLFEVSNVDDSGDEFVTNEKLNEKLDEKYLKLQDELASIKKLLLSIKDK
;
A
#
# COMPACT_ATOMS: atom_id res chain seq x y z
N MET A 1 17.44 -17.16 14.44
CA MET A 1 16.06 -17.65 14.33
C MET A 1 15.73 -17.91 12.86
N GLU A 2 15.90 -16.92 11.97
CA GLU A 2 15.74 -17.07 10.51
C GLU A 2 16.51 -18.24 9.88
N VAL A 3 17.77 -18.46 10.26
CA VAL A 3 18.57 -19.60 9.73
C VAL A 3 17.95 -20.97 10.07
N VAL A 4 17.31 -21.08 11.24
CA VAL A 4 16.64 -22.31 11.67
C VAL A 4 15.34 -22.51 10.89
N GLN A 5 14.58 -21.43 10.67
CA GLN A 5 13.36 -21.44 9.87
C GLN A 5 13.63 -21.74 8.39
N LEU A 6 14.69 -21.16 7.82
CA LEU A 6 15.15 -21.43 6.45
C LEU A 6 15.53 -22.91 6.28
N ASN A 7 16.25 -23.49 7.25
CA ASN A 7 16.61 -24.91 7.20
C ASN A 7 15.40 -25.84 7.29
N HIS A 8 14.37 -25.46 8.05
CA HIS A 8 13.15 -26.26 8.21
C HIS A 8 12.23 -26.18 6.99
N LYS A 9 11.97 -24.98 6.46
CA LYS A 9 11.01 -24.75 5.37
C LYS A 9 11.62 -24.74 3.97
N ARG A 10 12.95 -24.66 3.85
CA ARG A 10 13.70 -24.57 2.59
C ARG A 10 13.08 -23.52 1.64
N LEU A 11 12.59 -23.93 0.46
CA LEU A 11 12.01 -23.01 -0.54
C LEU A 11 10.67 -22.40 -0.10
N LYS A 12 9.89 -23.10 0.74
CA LYS A 12 8.63 -22.57 1.30
C LYS A 12 8.85 -21.42 2.28
N TYR A 13 10.09 -21.13 2.66
CA TYR A 13 10.43 -19.96 3.47
C TYR A 13 10.24 -18.65 2.71
N PHE A 14 10.39 -18.59 1.38
CA PHE A 14 10.31 -17.34 0.60
C PHE A 14 8.88 -16.82 0.39
N CYS A 15 8.05 -16.84 1.43
CA CYS A 15 6.83 -16.07 1.48
C CYS A 15 7.14 -14.57 1.59
N ILE A 16 6.19 -13.72 1.22
CA ILE A 16 6.35 -12.24 1.24
C ILE A 16 6.78 -11.74 2.63
N TYR A 17 6.27 -12.34 3.70
CA TYR A 17 6.58 -12.01 5.10
C TYR A 17 8.05 -12.27 5.44
N ASN A 18 8.43 -13.54 5.39
CA ASN A 18 9.78 -13.99 5.70
C ASN A 18 10.84 -13.38 4.76
N SER A 19 10.47 -13.05 3.51
CA SER A 19 11.37 -12.36 2.59
C SER A 19 11.62 -10.91 2.99
N LEU A 20 10.59 -10.23 3.52
CA LEU A 20 10.69 -8.86 4.03
C LEU A 20 11.51 -8.81 5.34
N ASP A 21 11.26 -9.75 6.25
CA ASP A 21 12.01 -9.89 7.52
C ASP A 21 13.48 -10.26 7.26
N LEU A 22 13.74 -11.16 6.31
CA LEU A 22 15.10 -11.48 5.93
C LEU A 22 15.80 -10.27 5.28
N ALA A 23 15.10 -9.53 4.42
CA ALA A 23 15.64 -8.35 3.76
C ALA A 23 15.95 -7.22 4.75
N SER A 24 15.09 -6.97 5.75
CA SER A 24 15.32 -5.94 6.77
C SER A 24 16.56 -6.25 7.60
N ILE A 25 16.70 -7.51 8.07
CA ILE A 25 17.84 -7.96 8.86
C ILE A 25 19.13 -7.92 8.03
N ILE A 26 19.12 -8.43 6.79
CA ILE A 26 20.28 -8.38 5.90
C ILE A 26 20.68 -6.94 5.66
N PHE A 27 19.73 -6.06 5.33
CA PHE A 27 20.01 -4.65 5.08
C PHE A 27 20.65 -4.00 6.30
N ALA A 28 20.10 -4.18 7.50
CA ALA A 28 20.66 -3.64 8.73
C ALA A 28 22.08 -4.16 9.01
N VAL A 29 22.33 -5.47 8.90
CA VAL A 29 23.66 -6.05 9.10
C VAL A 29 24.67 -5.53 8.08
N VAL A 30 24.26 -5.42 6.81
CA VAL A 30 25.08 -4.85 5.74
C VAL A 30 25.47 -3.41 6.06
N THR A 31 24.53 -2.57 6.51
CA THR A 31 24.85 -1.19 6.93
C THR A 31 25.87 -1.13 8.07
N MET A 32 25.75 -2.04 9.04
CA MET A 32 26.66 -2.12 10.19
C MET A 32 28.06 -2.57 9.78
N ILE A 33 28.17 -3.56 8.90
CA ILE A 33 29.45 -4.04 8.35
C ILE A 33 30.12 -2.92 7.55
N PHE A 34 29.39 -2.26 6.65
CA PHE A 34 29.94 -1.19 5.83
C PHE A 34 30.46 -0.01 6.66
N LYS A 35 29.78 0.34 7.74
CA LYS A 35 30.25 1.36 8.70
C LYS A 35 31.58 0.98 9.37
N TRP A 36 31.78 -0.31 9.64
CA TRP A 36 32.94 -0.80 10.36
C TRP A 36 34.14 -1.10 9.45
N THR A 37 33.91 -1.58 8.23
CA THR A 37 34.98 -2.05 7.33
C THR A 37 35.38 -1.06 6.26
N VAL A 38 34.49 -0.15 5.84
CA VAL A 38 34.74 0.79 4.75
C VAL A 38 34.68 2.21 5.29
N TYR A 39 35.70 3.02 4.95
CA TYR A 39 35.68 4.44 5.24
C TYR A 39 34.72 5.16 4.28
N ILE A 40 33.43 5.03 4.54
CA ILE A 40 32.35 5.67 3.77
C ILE A 40 32.18 7.11 4.25
N ASP A 41 31.82 8.00 3.32
CA ASP A 41 31.44 9.38 3.67
C ASP A 41 30.32 9.39 4.72
N LYS A 42 30.45 10.28 5.71
CA LYS A 42 29.52 10.41 6.84
C LYS A 42 28.08 10.62 6.36
N LYS A 43 27.89 11.33 5.23
CA LYS A 43 26.56 11.57 4.64
C LYS A 43 25.89 10.26 4.22
N SER A 44 26.60 9.39 3.51
CA SER A 44 26.05 8.12 3.03
C SER A 44 25.75 7.16 4.17
N VAL A 45 26.57 7.16 5.23
CA VAL A 45 26.29 6.37 6.45
C VAL A 45 24.96 6.80 7.08
N VAL A 46 24.75 8.10 7.29
CA VAL A 46 23.50 8.62 7.88
C VAL A 46 22.28 8.27 7.04
N ILE A 47 22.38 8.38 5.71
CA ILE A 47 21.29 8.01 4.80
C ILE A 47 20.94 6.53 4.98
N THR A 48 21.95 5.65 4.92
CA THR A 48 21.72 4.19 4.96
C THR A 48 21.20 3.74 6.33
N GLU A 49 21.68 4.34 7.43
CA GLU A 49 21.17 4.10 8.78
C GLU A 49 19.70 4.53 8.91
N ALA A 50 19.31 5.69 8.37
CA ALA A 50 17.92 6.15 8.40
C ALA A 50 16.97 5.17 7.70
N PHE A 51 17.37 4.68 6.51
CA PHE A 51 16.59 3.66 5.80
C PHE A 51 16.54 2.31 6.54
N ALA A 52 17.65 1.88 7.14
CA ALA A 52 17.71 0.63 7.89
C ALA A 52 16.77 0.67 9.10
N VAL A 53 16.82 1.75 9.87
CA VAL A 53 15.91 1.95 11.02
C VAL A 53 14.45 1.97 10.57
N LEU A 54 14.14 2.65 9.47
CA LEU A 54 12.78 2.70 8.92
C LEU A 54 12.26 1.33 8.47
N LEU A 55 13.09 0.50 7.84
CA LEU A 55 12.72 -0.89 7.49
C LEU A 55 12.44 -1.73 8.74
N LEU A 56 13.24 -1.60 9.79
CA LEU A 56 13.01 -2.30 11.07
C LEU A 56 11.71 -1.82 11.75
N TRP A 57 11.36 -0.54 11.64
CA TRP A 57 10.07 -0.05 12.15
C TRP A 57 8.88 -0.62 11.38
N PHE A 58 9.00 -0.83 10.07
CA PHE A 58 7.95 -1.51 9.31
C PHE A 58 7.75 -2.94 9.79
N GLU A 59 8.83 -3.69 10.02
CA GLU A 59 8.78 -5.04 10.58
C GLU A 59 8.08 -5.08 11.94
N LEU A 60 8.38 -4.13 12.83
CA LEU A 60 7.75 -4.05 14.16
C LEU A 60 6.23 -3.85 14.07
N VAL A 61 5.77 -3.07 13.10
CA VAL A 61 4.33 -2.78 12.90
C VAL A 61 3.62 -3.93 12.19
N THR A 62 4.34 -4.76 11.43
CA THR A 62 3.74 -5.84 10.64
C THR A 62 3.31 -7.03 11.50
N THR A 63 2.08 -6.97 11.99
CA THR A 63 1.32 -8.21 12.24
C THR A 63 0.80 -8.71 10.90
N ALA A 64 1.09 -9.98 10.54
CA ALA A 64 0.84 -10.49 9.17
C ALA A 64 -0.61 -10.36 8.68
N THR A 65 -1.56 -10.18 9.60
CA THR A 65 -2.96 -9.88 9.31
C THR A 65 -3.18 -8.53 8.62
N TYR A 66 -2.53 -7.46 9.11
CA TYR A 66 -2.68 -6.12 8.54
C TYR A 66 -1.84 -5.99 7.27
N LEU A 67 -0.67 -6.60 7.22
CA LEU A 67 0.15 -6.60 6.00
C LEU A 67 -0.54 -7.36 4.85
N ASN A 68 -1.17 -8.52 5.12
CA ASN A 68 -1.99 -9.21 4.12
C ASN A 68 -3.12 -8.31 3.58
N MET A 69 -3.78 -7.58 4.47
CA MET A 69 -4.85 -6.65 4.08
C MET A 69 -4.30 -5.50 3.24
N ILE A 70 -3.23 -4.85 3.68
CA ILE A 70 -2.58 -3.74 2.97
C ILE A 70 -2.06 -4.19 1.60
N LEU A 71 -1.42 -5.36 1.49
CA LEU A 71 -0.92 -5.89 0.23
C LEU A 71 -2.05 -6.23 -0.75
N LYS A 72 -3.16 -6.81 -0.26
CA LYS A 72 -4.35 -7.06 -1.07
C LYS A 72 -4.96 -5.76 -1.58
N ILE A 73 -5.06 -4.75 -0.72
CA ILE A 73 -5.53 -3.41 -1.12
C ILE A 73 -4.58 -2.80 -2.15
N LEU A 74 -3.27 -2.81 -1.89
CA LEU A 74 -2.24 -2.26 -2.76
C LEU A 74 -2.27 -2.90 -4.15
N LYS A 75 -2.37 -4.23 -4.22
CA LYS A 75 -2.48 -4.99 -5.48
C LYS A 75 -3.79 -4.72 -6.22
N ALA A 76 -4.86 -4.33 -5.53
CA ALA A 76 -6.07 -3.91 -6.23
C ALA A 76 -5.95 -2.48 -6.78
N ILE A 77 -5.34 -1.57 -6.01
CA ILE A 77 -5.26 -0.13 -6.34
C ILE A 77 -4.07 0.24 -7.24
N TYR A 78 -3.08 -0.64 -7.43
CA TYR A 78 -1.87 -0.31 -8.20
C TYR A 78 -2.12 0.26 -9.62
N PRO A 79 -3.10 -0.21 -10.44
CA PRO A 79 -3.30 0.39 -11.76
C PRO A 79 -3.75 1.85 -11.64
N PHE A 80 -4.56 2.16 -10.63
CA PHE A 80 -5.00 3.51 -10.34
C PHE A 80 -3.84 4.40 -9.83
N LEU A 81 -2.93 3.84 -9.02
CA LEU A 81 -1.72 4.55 -8.58
C LEU A 81 -0.79 4.88 -9.77
N ILE A 82 -0.63 3.97 -10.72
CA ILE A 82 0.14 4.22 -11.95
C ILE A 82 -0.50 5.35 -12.76
N PHE A 83 -1.83 5.32 -12.90
CA PHE A 83 -2.55 6.39 -13.58
C PHE A 83 -2.35 7.75 -12.89
N MET A 84 -2.45 7.82 -11.56
CA MET A 84 -2.09 9.03 -10.79
C MET A 84 -0.67 9.50 -11.06
N LEU A 85 0.30 8.58 -11.06
CA LEU A 85 1.70 8.92 -11.30
C LEU A 85 1.91 9.53 -12.69
N ILE A 86 1.26 8.96 -13.72
CA ILE A 86 1.33 9.50 -15.09
C ILE A 86 0.75 10.92 -15.14
N VAL A 87 -0.37 11.17 -14.47
CA VAL A 87 -0.98 12.50 -14.39
C VAL A 87 -0.04 13.49 -13.70
N VAL A 88 0.58 13.11 -12.58
CA VAL A 88 1.56 13.95 -11.87
C VAL A 88 2.74 14.29 -12.78
N ILE A 89 3.27 13.31 -13.52
CA ILE A 89 4.34 13.53 -14.49
C ILE A 89 3.89 14.50 -15.59
N ALA A 90 2.66 14.37 -16.09
CA ALA A 90 2.13 15.25 -17.13
C ALA A 90 2.03 16.72 -16.66
N PHE A 91 1.47 16.97 -15.47
CA PHE A 91 1.39 18.32 -14.90
C PHE A 91 2.77 18.88 -14.54
N GLY A 92 3.65 18.07 -13.96
CA GLY A 92 5.04 18.46 -13.68
C GLY A 92 5.80 18.78 -14.96
N HIS A 93 5.63 18.01 -16.03
CA HIS A 93 6.24 18.30 -17.32
C HIS A 93 5.71 19.61 -17.93
N ALA A 94 4.39 19.84 -17.86
CA ALA A 94 3.78 21.07 -18.34
C ALA A 94 4.31 22.31 -17.59
N MET A 95 4.41 22.23 -16.26
CA MET A 95 4.98 23.31 -15.44
C MET A 95 6.47 23.51 -15.70
N HIS A 96 7.23 22.44 -15.94
CA HIS A 96 8.63 22.54 -16.31
C HIS A 96 8.79 23.36 -17.60
N ILE A 97 8.07 23.00 -18.66
CA ILE A 97 8.12 23.73 -19.94
C ILE A 97 7.75 25.22 -19.74
N LEU A 98 6.77 25.49 -18.87
CA LEU A 98 6.28 26.84 -18.63
C LEU A 98 7.30 27.72 -17.89
N LEU A 99 8.03 27.15 -16.94
CA LEU A 99 8.85 27.88 -15.95
C LEU A 99 10.34 27.52 -15.96
N GLU A 100 10.81 26.75 -16.96
CA GLU A 100 12.24 26.47 -17.15
C GLU A 100 13.00 27.74 -17.53
N TYR A 101 12.40 28.59 -18.36
CA TYR A 101 13.00 29.85 -18.83
C TYR A 101 12.08 31.05 -18.58
N PRO A 102 11.87 31.46 -17.32
CA PRO A 102 10.97 32.56 -16.96
C PRO A 102 11.33 33.90 -17.61
N LYS A 103 12.61 34.10 -17.96
CA LYS A 103 13.07 35.28 -18.71
C LYS A 103 12.47 35.38 -20.12
N TYR A 104 12.06 34.27 -20.74
CA TYR A 104 11.44 34.28 -22.08
C TYR A 104 9.95 34.68 -22.05
N ILE A 105 9.34 34.68 -20.86
CA ILE A 105 7.95 35.10 -20.64
C ILE A 105 7.88 36.42 -19.85
N ASP A 106 9.02 37.12 -19.72
CA ASP A 106 9.18 38.36 -18.95
C ASP A 106 8.69 38.27 -17.49
N GLN A 107 8.82 37.07 -16.90
CA GLN A 107 8.40 36.81 -15.53
C GLN A 107 9.58 36.86 -14.56
N VAL A 108 9.37 37.55 -13.44
CA VAL A 108 10.26 37.56 -12.28
C VAL A 108 9.43 37.10 -11.08
N PRO A 109 9.91 36.16 -10.25
CA PRO A 109 9.18 35.75 -9.07
C PRO A 109 8.97 36.93 -8.12
N ASN A 110 7.78 37.04 -7.57
CA ASN A 110 7.45 37.96 -6.51
C ASN A 110 8.15 37.50 -5.22
N GLY A 111 9.16 38.26 -4.80
CA GLY A 111 9.88 38.05 -3.54
C GLY A 111 9.45 39.00 -2.45
N ASP A 112 9.75 38.62 -1.21
CA ASP A 112 9.51 39.49 -0.08
C ASP A 112 10.39 40.75 -0.17
N THR A 113 9.79 41.91 0.10
CA THR A 113 10.51 43.17 0.21
C THR A 113 10.49 43.64 1.66
N TYR A 114 11.67 43.78 2.25
CA TYR A 114 11.81 44.22 3.64
C TYR A 114 12.15 45.70 3.67
N ASN A 115 11.25 46.49 4.29
CA ASN A 115 11.49 47.91 4.52
C ASN A 115 12.11 48.11 5.90
N ILE A 116 13.35 48.57 5.96
CA ILE A 116 13.96 49.02 7.22
C ILE A 116 13.55 50.47 7.42
N THR A 117 12.68 50.72 8.40
CA THR A 117 12.26 52.07 8.79
C THR A 117 12.97 52.49 10.07
N SER A 118 13.69 53.61 10.01
CA SER A 118 14.38 54.17 11.18
C SER A 118 13.48 55.21 11.85
N SER A 119 12.50 54.76 12.63
CA SER A 119 11.72 55.69 13.46
C SER A 119 12.49 56.19 14.69
N SER A 120 13.60 55.53 15.06
CA SER A 120 14.21 55.68 16.39
C SER A 120 15.69 56.11 16.38
N ILE A 121 16.35 56.20 15.22
CA ILE A 121 17.76 56.61 15.11
C ILE A 121 17.87 57.79 14.12
N PRO A 122 18.27 59.00 14.59
CA PRO A 122 18.46 60.14 13.71
C PRO A 122 19.61 59.87 12.72
N GLY A 123 19.32 59.90 11.41
CA GLY A 123 20.33 59.83 10.35
C GLY A 123 20.42 58.51 9.58
N LEU A 124 19.65 57.48 9.93
CA LEU A 124 19.57 56.25 9.14
C LEU A 124 18.53 56.39 8.03
N VAL A 125 18.94 56.18 6.77
CA VAL A 125 18.08 56.27 5.58
C VAL A 125 17.16 55.05 5.55
N ASN A 126 15.89 55.26 5.20
CA ASN A 126 14.96 54.15 4.93
C ASN A 126 15.48 53.36 3.74
N THR A 127 15.90 52.11 3.97
CA THR A 127 16.45 51.23 2.94
C THR A 127 15.47 50.11 2.64
N LYS A 128 15.23 49.87 1.36
CA LYS A 128 14.50 48.69 0.89
C LYS A 128 15.49 47.57 0.61
N ILE A 129 15.24 46.39 1.15
CA ILE A 129 15.97 45.17 0.81
C ILE A 129 15.03 44.31 -0.02
N GLU A 130 15.42 44.07 -1.27
CA GLU A 130 14.69 43.22 -2.20
C GLU A 130 15.37 41.85 -2.28
N GLN A 131 14.56 40.79 -2.30
CA GLN A 131 15.05 39.43 -2.52
C GLN A 131 15.49 39.25 -3.98
N VAL A 132 16.67 38.67 -4.17
CA VAL A 132 17.21 38.35 -5.51
C VAL A 132 17.10 36.85 -5.72
N PHE A 133 16.51 36.44 -6.85
CA PHE A 133 16.33 35.04 -7.20
C PHE A 133 17.34 34.54 -8.25
N GLU A 134 17.99 33.41 -7.97
CA GLU A 134 18.74 32.57 -8.88
C GLU A 134 17.83 31.48 -9.50
N LEU A 135 17.11 31.87 -10.56
CA LEU A 135 16.08 31.08 -11.26
C LEU A 135 16.55 29.75 -11.87
N ASP A 136 17.86 29.59 -12.08
CA ASP A 136 18.47 28.36 -12.62
C ASP A 136 18.64 27.26 -11.55
N LYS A 137 18.43 27.61 -10.26
CA LYS A 137 18.59 26.69 -9.13
C LYS A 137 17.24 26.08 -8.72
N PRO A 138 17.16 24.75 -8.53
CA PRO A 138 15.92 24.09 -8.10
C PRO A 138 15.42 24.45 -6.70
N ILE A 139 16.25 25.10 -5.89
CA ILE A 139 15.86 25.56 -4.55
C ILE A 139 14.94 26.78 -4.63
N GLU A 140 15.14 27.61 -5.66
CA GLU A 140 14.42 28.87 -5.85
C GLU A 140 13.39 28.79 -6.97
N ASN A 141 13.55 27.84 -7.89
CA ASN A 141 12.53 27.50 -8.88
C ASN A 141 12.42 25.98 -9.00
N TYR A 142 11.41 25.39 -8.37
CA TYR A 142 11.15 23.94 -8.40
C TYR A 142 10.97 23.44 -9.84
N TYR A 143 10.52 24.30 -10.74
CA TYR A 143 10.21 23.99 -12.13
C TYR A 143 11.40 24.18 -13.09
N SER A 144 12.57 24.61 -12.58
CA SER A 144 13.81 24.78 -13.38
C SER A 144 14.36 23.47 -13.95
N LYS A 145 14.12 22.34 -13.27
CA LYS A 145 14.52 21.01 -13.74
C LYS A 145 13.31 20.08 -13.78
N PHE A 146 13.29 19.20 -14.78
CA PHE A 146 12.22 18.22 -14.96
C PHE A 146 11.91 17.41 -13.68
N ILE A 147 12.92 16.82 -13.04
CA ILE A 147 12.71 15.96 -11.85
C ILE A 147 12.13 16.75 -10.67
N THR A 148 12.64 17.96 -10.41
CA THR A 148 12.14 18.79 -9.31
C THR A 148 10.75 19.33 -9.60
N SER A 149 10.44 19.57 -10.88
CA SER A 149 9.11 19.94 -11.33
C SER A 149 8.08 18.83 -11.07
N VAL A 150 8.44 17.58 -11.38
CA VAL A 150 7.59 16.41 -11.08
C VAL A 150 7.42 16.23 -9.57
N ILE A 151 8.45 16.46 -8.77
CA ILE A 151 8.35 16.44 -7.29
C ILE A 151 7.42 17.55 -6.79
N GLY A 152 7.50 18.75 -7.37
CA GLY A 152 6.59 19.86 -7.07
C GLY A 152 5.13 19.49 -7.36
N ALA A 153 4.86 18.96 -8.56
CA ALA A 153 3.53 18.49 -8.94
C ALA A 153 3.04 17.31 -8.10
N TYR A 154 3.94 16.45 -7.60
CA TYR A 154 3.58 15.39 -6.64
C TYR A 154 3.05 15.98 -5.33
N PHE A 155 3.63 17.07 -4.83
CA PHE A 155 3.13 17.73 -3.62
C PHE A 155 1.74 18.35 -3.81
N TRP A 156 1.36 18.71 -5.04
CA TRP A 156 -0.01 19.16 -5.34
C TRP A 156 -1.04 18.07 -5.07
N VAL A 157 -0.68 16.79 -5.23
CA VAL A 157 -1.55 15.65 -4.85
C VAL A 157 -1.86 15.66 -3.36
N LEU A 158 -1.08 16.33 -2.51
CA LEU A 158 -1.35 16.48 -1.08
C LEU A 158 -1.94 17.85 -0.72
N GLY A 159 -2.21 18.70 -1.72
CA GLY A 159 -2.68 20.07 -1.52
C GLY A 159 -1.60 21.06 -1.10
N ARG A 160 -0.31 20.70 -1.23
CA ARG A 160 0.81 21.63 -1.02
C ARG A 160 1.19 22.30 -2.33
N TRP A 161 0.97 23.61 -2.43
CA TRP A 161 1.15 24.40 -3.64
C TRP A 161 2.34 25.37 -3.53
N ASP A 162 3.46 24.85 -3.00
CA ASP A 162 4.66 25.64 -2.73
C ASP A 162 5.14 26.35 -4.02
N GLN A 163 5.58 27.60 -3.88
CA GLN A 163 6.05 28.51 -4.94
C GLN A 163 5.02 28.95 -5.98
N LEU A 164 3.75 28.52 -5.93
CA LEU A 164 2.77 28.94 -6.94
C LEU A 164 2.44 30.44 -6.84
N GLU A 165 2.44 30.97 -5.62
CA GLU A 165 2.13 32.38 -5.32
C GLU A 165 3.26 33.34 -5.73
N GLU A 166 4.46 32.80 -5.98
CA GLU A 166 5.62 33.60 -6.42
C GLU A 166 5.50 34.01 -7.89
N TRP A 167 4.61 33.40 -8.69
CA TRP A 167 4.53 33.66 -10.13
C TRP A 167 3.25 34.43 -10.51
N ASP A 168 3.42 35.62 -11.09
CA ASP A 168 2.32 36.43 -11.63
C ASP A 168 2.08 36.15 -13.13
N PHE A 169 1.69 34.90 -13.44
CA PHE A 169 1.47 34.48 -14.81
C PHE A 169 0.19 33.65 -14.97
N TRP A 170 -0.76 34.16 -15.77
CA TRP A 170 -2.11 33.59 -15.86
C TRP A 170 -2.21 32.10 -16.25
N PRO A 171 -1.35 31.52 -17.12
CA PRO A 171 -1.42 30.09 -17.46
C PRO A 171 -1.15 29.19 -16.25
N ILE A 172 -0.36 29.66 -15.29
CA ILE A 172 -0.08 28.94 -14.04
C ILE A 172 -1.38 28.74 -13.26
N TYR A 173 -2.19 29.79 -13.13
CA TYR A 173 -3.50 29.68 -12.47
C TYR A 173 -4.42 28.69 -13.17
N VAL A 174 -4.43 28.67 -14.51
CA VAL A 174 -5.27 27.74 -15.28
C VAL A 174 -4.83 26.29 -15.10
N ILE A 175 -3.53 26.01 -15.18
CA ILE A 175 -2.97 24.67 -14.96
C ILE A 175 -3.24 24.22 -13.53
N SER A 176 -3.06 25.09 -12.54
CA SER A 176 -3.27 24.75 -11.13
C SER A 176 -4.73 24.53 -10.76
N ILE A 177 -5.67 25.28 -11.34
CA ILE A 177 -7.11 25.01 -11.17
C ILE A 177 -7.45 23.64 -11.76
N GLY A 178 -6.96 23.34 -12.98
CA GLY A 178 -7.15 22.04 -13.61
C GLY A 178 -6.56 20.89 -12.78
N ALA A 179 -5.35 21.09 -12.27
CA ALA A 179 -4.66 20.16 -11.37
C ALA A 179 -5.42 19.94 -10.06
N SER A 180 -5.95 20.99 -9.44
CA SER A 180 -6.72 20.91 -8.20
C SER A 180 -7.99 20.09 -8.39
N ILE A 181 -8.77 20.38 -9.43
CA ILE A 181 -10.00 19.63 -9.73
C ILE A 181 -9.66 18.16 -10.03
N LEU A 182 -8.67 17.92 -10.87
CA LEU A 182 -8.37 16.56 -11.31
C LEU A 182 -7.65 15.75 -10.23
N MET A 183 -6.51 16.21 -9.73
CA MET A 183 -5.68 15.45 -8.78
C MET A 183 -6.24 15.46 -7.37
N VAL A 184 -6.61 16.64 -6.85
CA VAL A 184 -7.06 16.76 -5.44
C VAL A 184 -8.51 16.30 -5.32
N ILE A 185 -9.41 16.83 -6.14
CA ILE A 185 -10.84 16.53 -5.98
C ILE A 185 -11.19 15.17 -6.58
N ILE A 186 -10.91 14.93 -7.87
CA ILE A 186 -11.39 13.71 -8.53
C ILE A 186 -10.54 12.50 -8.12
N MET A 187 -9.22 12.55 -8.30
CA MET A 187 -8.36 11.38 -8.10
C MET A 187 -8.26 10.95 -6.64
N GLN A 188 -8.14 11.87 -5.67
CA GLN A 188 -8.13 11.47 -4.26
C GLN A 188 -9.47 10.87 -3.83
N ASN A 189 -10.59 11.51 -4.19
CA ASN A 189 -11.91 10.99 -3.80
C ASN A 189 -12.16 9.62 -4.43
N LEU A 190 -11.73 9.41 -5.68
CA LEU A 190 -11.81 8.12 -6.35
C LEU A 190 -10.87 7.09 -5.70
N LEU A 191 -9.65 7.48 -5.29
CA LEU A 191 -8.72 6.62 -4.56
C LEU A 191 -9.35 6.14 -3.25
N ILE A 192 -9.96 7.05 -2.48
CA ILE A 192 -10.59 6.74 -1.20
C ILE A 192 -11.79 5.81 -1.41
N ALA A 193 -12.66 6.11 -2.38
CA ALA A 193 -13.81 5.27 -2.70
C ALA A 193 -13.38 3.86 -3.14
N PHE A 194 -12.37 3.78 -3.99
CA PHE A 194 -11.82 2.51 -4.46
C PHE A 194 -11.16 1.72 -3.33
N MET A 195 -10.31 2.36 -2.51
CA MET A 195 -9.71 1.74 -1.32
C MET A 195 -10.78 1.23 -0.35
N THR A 196 -11.87 1.98 -0.17
CA THR A 196 -12.98 1.57 0.72
C THR A 196 -13.68 0.33 0.19
N GLY A 197 -14.04 0.31 -1.11
CA GLY A 197 -14.66 -0.87 -1.73
C GLY A 197 -13.77 -2.11 -1.67
N VAL A 198 -12.46 -1.96 -1.91
CA VAL A 198 -11.51 -3.07 -1.80
C VAL A 198 -11.33 -3.50 -0.33
N TYR A 199 -11.29 -2.56 0.61
CA TYR A 199 -11.15 -2.86 2.04
C TYR A 199 -12.33 -3.70 2.56
N GLU A 200 -13.56 -3.36 2.18
CA GLU A 200 -14.76 -4.13 2.57
C GLU A 200 -14.70 -5.57 2.06
N ASN A 201 -14.31 -5.76 0.80
CA ASN A 201 -14.11 -7.08 0.21
C ASN A 201 -12.96 -7.85 0.89
N ALA A 202 -11.83 -7.18 1.13
CA ALA A 202 -10.68 -7.78 1.78
C ALA A 202 -10.98 -8.18 3.23
N LYS A 203 -11.75 -7.38 3.98
CA LYS A 203 -12.09 -7.63 5.39
C LYS A 203 -12.80 -8.95 5.61
N HIS A 204 -13.73 -9.32 4.72
CA HIS A 204 -14.43 -10.61 4.80
C HIS A 204 -13.44 -11.78 4.69
N ASN A 205 -12.51 -11.70 3.74
CA ASN A 205 -11.56 -12.78 3.45
C ASN A 205 -10.38 -12.80 4.44
N VAL A 206 -10.00 -11.63 5.00
CA VAL A 206 -8.89 -11.48 5.94
C VAL A 206 -9.17 -12.19 7.27
N LYS A 207 -10.39 -12.16 7.80
CA LYS A 207 -10.70 -12.84 9.08
C LYS A 207 -10.33 -14.33 9.04
N LEU A 208 -10.58 -14.96 7.89
CA LEU A 208 -10.23 -16.36 7.67
C LEU A 208 -8.72 -16.55 7.47
N SER A 209 -8.08 -15.69 6.67
CA SER A 209 -6.61 -15.70 6.51
C SER A 209 -5.87 -15.46 7.84
N VAL A 210 -6.43 -14.67 8.76
CA VAL A 210 -5.88 -14.44 10.10
C VAL A 210 -5.90 -15.73 10.92
N LEU A 211 -7.02 -16.46 10.88
CA LEU A 211 -7.18 -17.72 11.61
C LEU A 211 -6.22 -18.78 11.06
N GLY A 212 -6.10 -18.89 9.73
CA GLY A 212 -5.12 -19.75 9.07
C GLY A 212 -3.69 -19.38 9.48
N TYR A 213 -3.30 -18.11 9.31
CA TYR A 213 -1.96 -17.64 9.67
C TYR A 213 -1.62 -17.87 11.15
N ARG A 214 -2.57 -17.66 12.07
CA ARG A 214 -2.38 -17.97 13.50
C ARG A 214 -2.21 -19.47 13.74
N ALA A 215 -2.96 -20.31 13.04
CA ALA A 215 -2.79 -21.76 13.12
C ALA A 215 -1.42 -22.18 12.57
N ASP A 216 -0.98 -21.59 11.46
CA ASP A 216 0.34 -21.85 10.87
C ASP A 216 1.47 -21.42 11.80
N LEU A 217 1.37 -20.24 12.42
CA LEU A 217 2.35 -19.78 13.42
C LEU A 217 2.44 -20.72 14.62
N ILE A 218 1.30 -21.23 15.10
CA ILE A 218 1.26 -22.19 16.21
C ILE A 218 1.89 -23.50 15.77
N ALA A 219 1.53 -24.02 14.59
CA ALA A 219 2.11 -25.25 14.05
C ALA A 219 3.63 -25.12 13.83
N ASP A 220 4.10 -24.00 13.28
CA ASP A 220 5.53 -23.70 13.13
C ASP A 220 6.24 -23.62 14.47
N TYR A 221 5.63 -22.96 15.47
CA TYR A 221 6.18 -22.89 16.81
C TYR A 221 6.26 -24.29 17.46
N GLU A 222 5.30 -25.16 17.17
CA GLU A 222 5.28 -26.53 17.67
C GLU A 222 6.28 -27.45 16.94
N THR A 223 6.56 -27.22 15.65
CA THR A 223 7.49 -28.04 14.86
C THR A 223 8.95 -27.55 14.93
N LEU A 224 9.17 -26.27 15.20
CA LEU A 224 10.51 -25.71 15.38
C LEU A 224 11.11 -26.19 16.71
N ASP A 225 12.15 -27.01 16.59
CA ASP A 225 12.90 -27.50 17.74
C ASP A 225 13.56 -26.30 18.48
N LYS A 226 13.30 -26.17 19.77
CA LYS A 226 13.71 -24.98 20.54
C LYS A 226 15.22 -25.05 20.78
N PRO A 227 16.05 -24.14 20.21
CA PRO A 227 17.50 -24.21 20.37
C PRO A 227 17.99 -24.02 21.82
N PHE A 228 17.16 -23.42 22.69
CA PHE A 228 17.45 -23.16 24.11
C PHE A 228 16.30 -23.52 25.07
N GLY A 229 15.30 -24.29 24.62
CA GLY A 229 14.10 -24.61 25.41
C GLY A 229 14.05 -26.06 25.89
N SER A 230 13.50 -26.31 27.08
CA SER A 230 13.26 -27.69 27.53
C SER A 230 12.19 -28.36 26.65
N HIS A 231 12.40 -29.62 26.27
CA HIS A 231 11.43 -30.47 25.56
C HIS A 231 10.14 -30.74 26.37
N ARG A 232 10.12 -30.31 27.64
CA ARG A 232 9.09 -30.61 28.62
C ARG A 232 7.75 -29.88 28.38
N GLY A 233 7.72 -28.88 27.49
CA GLY A 233 6.54 -28.07 27.20
C GLY A 233 5.85 -28.34 25.87
N ASN A 234 6.32 -29.32 25.07
CA ASN A 234 5.76 -29.61 23.75
C ASN A 234 5.61 -31.13 23.56
N PRO A 235 4.60 -31.77 24.18
CA PRO A 235 4.45 -33.21 24.09
C PRO A 235 4.09 -33.63 22.65
N ARG A 236 4.86 -34.56 22.09
CA ARG A 236 4.67 -35.10 20.73
C ARG A 236 3.29 -35.73 20.50
N TYR A 237 2.56 -36.00 21.58
CA TYR A 237 1.23 -36.58 21.60
C TYR A 237 0.36 -35.83 22.61
N ILE A 238 -0.76 -35.28 22.14
CA ILE A 238 -1.81 -34.75 23.02
C ILE A 238 -2.73 -35.92 23.36
N TYR A 239 -2.61 -36.45 24.57
CA TYR A 239 -3.57 -37.44 25.09
C TYR A 239 -4.74 -36.71 25.73
N TYR A 240 -5.90 -36.73 25.07
CA TYR A 240 -7.15 -36.20 25.61
C TYR A 240 -8.05 -37.37 26.02
N VAL A 241 -8.26 -37.53 27.33
CA VAL A 241 -9.24 -38.47 27.89
C VAL A 241 -10.51 -37.68 28.15
N GLY A 242 -11.42 -37.67 27.17
CA GLY A 242 -12.75 -37.07 27.28
C GLY A 242 -13.83 -38.14 27.25
N SER A 243 -15.00 -37.87 27.84
CA SER A 243 -16.17 -38.75 27.64
C SER A 243 -16.57 -38.72 26.16
N SER A 244 -17.08 -39.85 25.64
CA SER A 244 -17.58 -39.96 24.26
C SER A 244 -18.57 -38.84 23.93
N GLU A 245 -19.48 -38.54 24.86
CA GLU A 245 -20.49 -37.49 24.70
C GLU A 245 -19.89 -36.11 24.41
N TYR A 246 -18.82 -35.71 25.10
CA TYR A 246 -18.15 -34.44 24.84
C TYR A 246 -17.44 -34.42 23.48
N GLN A 247 -16.92 -35.56 23.02
CA GLN A 247 -16.30 -35.67 21.70
C GLN A 247 -17.36 -35.60 20.59
N ASP A 248 -18.47 -36.31 20.75
CA ASP A 248 -19.58 -36.32 19.80
C ASP A 248 -20.19 -34.92 19.69
N GLU A 249 -20.40 -34.22 20.81
CA GLU A 249 -20.89 -32.84 20.81
C GLU A 249 -19.93 -31.87 20.10
N TRP A 250 -18.62 -32.05 20.29
CA TRP A 250 -17.61 -31.23 19.64
C TRP A 250 -17.55 -31.51 18.13
N MET A 251 -17.63 -32.77 17.73
CA MET A 251 -17.66 -33.20 16.33
C MET A 251 -18.91 -32.67 15.62
N ASP A 252 -20.08 -32.71 16.25
CA ASP A 252 -21.31 -32.13 15.73
C ASP A 252 -21.20 -30.61 15.56
N LYS A 253 -20.62 -29.91 16.56
CA LYS A 253 -20.35 -28.46 16.47
C LYS A 253 -19.38 -28.14 15.33
N ALA A 254 -18.31 -28.92 15.19
CA ALA A 254 -17.31 -28.74 14.13
C ALA A 254 -17.89 -29.03 12.75
N GLU A 255 -18.72 -30.06 12.60
CA GLU A 255 -19.38 -30.40 11.33
C GLU A 255 -20.42 -29.35 10.94
N LYS A 256 -21.21 -28.86 11.90
CA LYS A 256 -22.13 -27.75 11.68
C LYS A 256 -21.39 -26.48 11.26
N TYR A 257 -20.26 -26.18 11.90
CA TYR A 257 -19.41 -25.05 11.52
C TYR A 257 -18.85 -25.20 10.09
N ARG A 258 -18.33 -26.39 9.74
CA ARG A 258 -17.83 -26.72 8.39
C ARG A 258 -18.90 -26.60 7.31
N LYS A 259 -20.11 -27.10 7.56
CA LYS A 259 -21.23 -27.00 6.61
C LYS A 259 -21.67 -25.54 6.41
N THR A 260 -21.72 -24.76 7.48
CA THR A 260 -22.14 -23.36 7.45
C THR A 260 -21.10 -22.45 6.77
N HIS A 261 -19.81 -22.78 6.91
CA HIS A 261 -18.68 -22.00 6.37
C HIS A 261 -17.95 -22.74 5.23
N LYS A 262 -18.68 -23.57 4.47
CA LYS A 262 -18.09 -24.46 3.44
C LYS A 262 -17.40 -23.70 2.31
N SER A 263 -17.95 -22.55 1.90
CA SER A 263 -17.33 -21.65 0.91
C SER A 263 -16.01 -21.07 1.39
N LEU A 264 -15.94 -20.69 2.67
CA LEU A 264 -14.74 -20.16 3.32
C LEU A 264 -13.64 -21.23 3.37
N LEU A 265 -13.98 -22.47 3.74
CA LEU A 265 -13.01 -23.57 3.77
C LEU A 265 -12.50 -23.97 2.37
N PHE A 266 -13.32 -23.82 1.33
CA PHE A 266 -12.94 -24.13 -0.06
C PHE A 266 -11.99 -23.07 -0.66
N GLU A 267 -12.11 -21.80 -0.25
CA GLU A 267 -11.13 -20.76 -0.58
C GLU A 267 -9.77 -21.06 0.07
N VAL A 268 -9.74 -21.47 1.33
CA VAL A 268 -8.47 -21.78 2.05
C VAL A 268 -7.73 -22.96 1.42
N SER A 269 -8.44 -24.00 0.97
CA SER A 269 -7.81 -25.16 0.33
C SER A 269 -7.22 -24.89 -1.05
N ASN A 270 -7.65 -23.82 -1.74
CA ASN A 270 -7.14 -23.44 -3.06
C ASN A 270 -5.99 -22.41 -3.00
N VAL A 271 -5.56 -22.00 -1.80
CA VAL A 271 -4.49 -21.00 -1.61
C VAL A 271 -3.09 -21.65 -1.57
N ASP A 272 -3.01 -22.98 -1.51
CA ASP A 272 -1.72 -23.68 -1.57
C ASP A 272 -1.47 -24.37 -2.93
N ASP A 273 -0.32 -24.01 -3.50
CA ASP A 273 0.55 -24.81 -4.39
C ASP A 273 0.52 -24.60 -5.92
N SER A 274 0.21 -23.39 -6.41
CA SER A 274 0.71 -22.99 -7.73
C SER A 274 0.84 -21.48 -7.87
N GLY A 275 2.02 -21.03 -8.29
CA GLY A 275 2.13 -19.77 -9.01
C GLY A 275 1.14 -19.76 -10.20
N ASP A 276 0.67 -18.56 -10.54
CA ASP A 276 0.02 -18.26 -11.81
C ASP A 276 -1.31 -18.96 -12.12
N GLU A 277 -2.37 -18.63 -11.37
CA GLU A 277 -3.63 -18.13 -11.96
C GLU A 277 -4.54 -17.66 -10.83
N PHE A 278 -4.64 -16.34 -10.65
CA PHE A 278 -5.75 -15.80 -9.87
C PHE A 278 -7.01 -16.09 -10.69
N VAL A 279 -7.81 -17.08 -10.28
CA VAL A 279 -9.20 -17.14 -10.71
C VAL A 279 -9.81 -15.85 -10.21
N THR A 280 -9.91 -14.85 -11.08
CA THR A 280 -10.54 -13.58 -10.77
C THR A 280 -11.96 -13.88 -10.29
N ASN A 281 -12.41 -13.18 -9.25
CA ASN A 281 -13.82 -13.21 -8.83
C ASN A 281 -14.77 -12.91 -10.01
N GLU A 282 -14.27 -12.30 -11.08
CA GLU A 282 -14.91 -12.16 -12.37
C GLU A 282 -15.30 -13.51 -13.02
N LYS A 283 -14.39 -14.49 -13.11
CA LYS A 283 -14.71 -15.86 -13.61
C LYS A 283 -15.69 -16.62 -12.71
N LEU A 284 -15.70 -16.32 -11.41
CA LEU A 284 -16.63 -16.96 -10.46
C LEU A 284 -18.03 -16.31 -10.52
N ASN A 285 -18.08 -14.98 -10.63
CA ASN A 285 -19.32 -14.23 -10.82
C ASN A 285 -19.95 -14.55 -12.18
N GLU A 286 -19.16 -14.66 -13.24
CA GLU A 286 -19.63 -15.06 -14.57
C GLU A 286 -20.25 -16.46 -14.54
N LYS A 287 -19.62 -17.42 -13.85
CA LYS A 287 -20.20 -18.77 -13.64
C LYS A 287 -21.45 -18.76 -12.75
N LEU A 288 -21.54 -17.85 -11.78
CA LEU A 288 -22.75 -17.69 -10.96
C LEU A 288 -23.90 -17.12 -11.80
N ASP A 289 -23.62 -16.08 -12.59
CA ASP A 289 -24.60 -15.42 -13.47
C ASP A 289 -25.12 -16.40 -14.53
N GLU A 290 -24.25 -17.21 -15.13
CA GLU A 290 -24.63 -18.25 -16.09
C GLU A 290 -25.54 -19.32 -15.45
N LYS A 291 -25.29 -19.65 -14.18
CA LYS A 291 -26.12 -20.59 -13.42
C LYS A 291 -27.46 -19.99 -13.02
N TYR A 292 -27.50 -18.70 -12.68
CA TYR A 292 -28.73 -17.97 -12.39
C TYR A 292 -29.63 -17.85 -13.64
N LEU A 293 -29.03 -17.61 -14.81
CA LEU A 293 -29.77 -17.53 -16.06
C LEU A 293 -30.43 -18.88 -16.43
N LYS A 294 -29.70 -19.99 -16.29
CA LYS A 294 -30.26 -21.35 -16.49
C LYS A 294 -31.42 -21.66 -15.55
N LEU A 295 -31.32 -21.26 -14.28
CA LEU A 295 -32.40 -21.45 -13.30
C LEU A 295 -33.65 -20.62 -13.64
N GLN A 296 -33.49 -19.42 -14.20
CA GLN A 296 -34.63 -18.62 -14.67
C GLN A 296 -35.33 -19.27 -15.86
N ASP A 297 -34.58 -19.81 -16.81
CA ASP A 297 -35.15 -20.50 -17.98
C ASP A 297 -35.92 -21.77 -17.58
N GLU A 298 -35.37 -22.56 -16.64
CA GLU A 298 -36.06 -23.73 -16.09
C GLU A 298 -37.36 -23.35 -15.38
N LEU A 299 -37.34 -22.30 -14.55
CA LEU A 299 -38.53 -21.79 -13.88
C LEU A 299 -39.59 -21.27 -14.87
N ALA A 300 -39.18 -20.59 -15.94
CA ALA A 300 -40.08 -20.13 -16.98
C ALA A 300 -40.74 -21.30 -17.72
N SER A 301 -39.98 -22.36 -18.02
CA SER A 301 -40.48 -23.57 -18.65
C SER A 301 -41.50 -24.30 -17.77
N ILE A 302 -41.20 -24.46 -16.47
CA ILE A 302 -42.12 -25.06 -15.49
C ILE A 302 -43.41 -24.25 -15.35
N LYS A 303 -43.32 -22.91 -15.32
CA LYS A 303 -44.48 -22.03 -15.23
C LYS A 303 -45.39 -22.15 -16.46
N LYS A 304 -44.80 -22.33 -17.65
CA LYS A 304 -45.53 -22.53 -18.91
C LYS A 304 -46.23 -23.90 -18.96
N LEU A 305 -45.60 -24.94 -18.42
CA LEU A 305 -46.22 -26.26 -18.26
C LEU A 305 -47.39 -26.23 -17.26
N LEU A 306 -47.24 -25.53 -16.14
CA LEU A 306 -48.31 -25.38 -15.15
C LEU A 306 -49.52 -24.62 -15.70
N LEU A 307 -49.30 -23.60 -16.54
CA LEU A 307 -50.40 -22.89 -17.23
C LEU A 307 -51.11 -23.79 -18.24
N SER A 308 -50.37 -24.58 -19.02
CA SER A 308 -50.92 -25.56 -19.97
C SER A 308 -51.75 -26.67 -19.30
N ILE A 309 -51.41 -27.06 -18.07
CA ILE A 309 -52.18 -28.02 -17.27
C ILE A 309 -53.45 -27.38 -16.69
N LYS A 310 -53.42 -26.07 -16.40
CA LYS A 310 -54.56 -25.34 -15.82
C LYS A 310 -55.66 -25.03 -16.85
N ASP A 311 -55.32 -25.02 -18.14
CA ASP A 311 -56.24 -24.77 -19.26
C ASP A 311 -56.87 -26.06 -19.85
N LYS A 312 -56.69 -27.20 -19.19
CA LYS A 312 -57.38 -28.48 -19.46
C LYS A 312 -58.32 -28.84 -18.32
#